data_AF-A0A2V9YET4-F1
#
_entry.id   AF-A0A2V9YET4-F1
#
_cell.length_a   1.000
_cell.length_b   1.000
_cell.length_c   1.000
_cell.angle_alpha   90.00
_cell.angle_beta   90.00
_cell.angle_gamma   90.00
#
_symmetry.space_group_name_H-M   'P 1'
#
loop_
_entity.id
_entity.type
_entity.pdbx_description
1 polymer ?
#
loop_
_entity_poly.entity_id
_entity_poly.type
_entity_poly.pdbx_seq_one_letter_code
_entity_poly.pdbx_strand_id
1 'polypeptide(L)'
;MATVEAPTRPQVRLHEGSFANEPLVDFSNPENARKMRAAIEKVRAQLGREYDLIVGGKRVKTTDKIRSLNPAKPSQVVGLHQKAGKEHVEPAMNAALRAFETWSRTSVEERASLLFRVGDLLR
;
A
#
# COMPACT_ATOMS: atom_id res chain seq x y z
N MET A 1 -5.63 -15.36 -5.75
CA MET A 1 -4.58 -14.48 -6.29
C MET A 1 -3.36 -14.62 -5.39
N ALA A 2 -2.21 -14.91 -6.00
CA ALA A 2 -0.99 -15.36 -5.33
C ALA A 2 -0.55 -14.43 -4.19
N THR A 3 -0.55 -14.95 -2.97
CA THR A 3 0.33 -14.46 -1.91
C THR A 3 1.74 -14.79 -2.36
N VAL A 4 2.47 -13.77 -2.82
CA VAL A 4 3.92 -13.88 -3.03
C VAL A 4 4.51 -14.10 -1.65
N GLU A 5 4.90 -15.33 -1.33
CA GLU A 5 5.72 -15.60 -0.15
C GLU A 5 7.06 -14.89 -0.35
N ALA A 6 7.33 -13.91 0.51
CA ALA A 6 8.59 -13.19 0.48
C ALA A 6 9.72 -14.15 0.92
N PRO A 7 10.92 -14.08 0.29
CA PRO A 7 12.04 -14.91 0.67
C PRO A 7 12.41 -14.72 2.15
N THR A 8 12.88 -15.81 2.79
CA THR A 8 13.22 -15.89 4.22
C THR A 8 14.26 -14.86 4.66
N ARG A 9 15.08 -14.35 3.72
CA ARG A 9 15.82 -13.09 3.83
C ARG A 9 15.86 -12.38 2.46
N PRO A 10 15.36 -11.14 2.33
CA PRO A 10 15.54 -10.36 1.11
C PRO A 10 17.02 -10.05 0.88
N GLN A 11 17.47 -10.05 -0.38
CA GLN A 11 18.78 -9.49 -0.73
C GLN A 11 18.81 -8.02 -0.33
N VAL A 12 19.76 -7.64 0.53
CA VAL A 12 19.96 -6.24 0.91
C VAL A 12 20.48 -5.47 -0.31
N ARG A 13 19.63 -4.61 -0.86
CA ARG A 13 19.97 -3.59 -1.85
C ARG A 13 19.74 -2.21 -1.24
N LEU A 14 20.80 -1.42 -1.17
CA LEU A 14 20.75 -0.03 -0.75
C LEU A 14 20.84 0.84 -2.01
N HIS A 15 20.10 1.94 -2.08
CA HIS A 15 20.36 2.93 -3.13
C HIS A 15 21.65 3.66 -2.83
N GLU A 16 22.46 3.84 -3.86
CA GLU A 16 23.67 4.64 -3.81
C GLU A 16 23.36 6.08 -4.25
N GLY A 17 23.99 7.06 -3.58
CA GLY A 17 23.87 8.48 -3.92
C GLY A 17 23.22 9.34 -2.83
N SER A 18 23.27 10.65 -3.02
CA SER A 18 22.60 11.62 -2.14
C SER A 18 21.08 11.55 -2.32
N PHE A 19 20.34 11.84 -1.25
CA PHE A 19 18.90 12.04 -1.33
C PHE A 19 18.55 13.09 -2.40
N ALA A 20 17.59 12.76 -3.26
CA ALA A 20 17.00 13.66 -4.23
C ALA A 20 15.48 13.48 -4.22
N ASN A 21 14.75 14.59 -4.37
CA ASN A 21 13.29 14.55 -4.47
C ASN A 21 12.84 13.88 -5.77
N GLU A 22 11.70 13.19 -5.72
CA GLU A 22 11.06 12.66 -6.93
C GLU A 22 10.61 13.83 -7.83
N PRO A 23 11.02 13.88 -9.11
CA PRO A 23 10.63 14.95 -10.01
C PRO A 23 9.11 14.93 -10.26
N LEU A 24 8.51 16.12 -10.35
CA LEU A 24 7.11 16.23 -10.75
C LEU A 24 6.95 15.79 -12.21
N VAL A 25 5.82 15.14 -12.51
CA VAL A 25 5.49 14.73 -13.87
C VAL A 25 5.13 15.95 -14.70
N ASP A 26 5.87 16.20 -15.77
CA ASP A 26 5.56 17.25 -16.75
C ASP A 26 4.41 16.80 -17.69
N PHE A 27 3.23 17.37 -17.48
CA PHE A 27 2.04 17.10 -18.31
C PHE A 27 1.95 17.95 -19.58
N SER A 28 2.89 18.88 -19.81
CA SER A 28 3.02 19.53 -21.12
C SER A 28 3.49 18.54 -22.19
N ASN A 29 4.22 17.48 -21.77
CA ASN A 29 4.54 16.34 -22.61
C ASN A 29 3.27 15.50 -22.93
N PRO A 30 2.86 15.37 -24.20
CA PRO A 30 1.66 14.64 -24.57
C PRO A 30 1.65 13.17 -24.14
N GLU A 31 2.82 12.52 -24.08
CA GLU A 31 2.94 11.12 -23.69
C GLU A 31 2.63 10.90 -22.21
N ASN A 32 3.08 11.80 -21.33
CA ASN A 32 2.74 11.77 -19.91
C ASN A 32 1.23 11.97 -19.69
N ALA A 33 0.63 12.92 -20.42
CA ALA A 33 -0.81 13.14 -20.39
C ALA A 33 -1.58 11.91 -20.89
N ARG A 34 -1.10 11.23 -21.93
CA ARG A 34 -1.69 9.98 -22.45
C ARG A 34 -1.65 8.86 -21.41
N LYS A 35 -0.50 8.64 -20.76
CA LYS A 35 -0.33 7.64 -19.68
C LYS A 35 -1.27 7.91 -18.51
N MET A 36 -1.39 9.16 -18.07
CA MET A 36 -2.31 9.54 -16.98
C MET A 36 -3.77 9.28 -17.34
N ARG A 37 -4.21 9.65 -18.56
CA ARG A 37 -5.58 9.34 -19.01
C ARG A 37 -5.85 7.83 -19.01
N ALA A 38 -4.90 7.03 -19.51
CA ALA A 38 -5.03 5.57 -19.49
C ALA A 38 -5.09 5.02 -18.05
N ALA A 39 -4.29 5.56 -17.13
CA ALA A 39 -4.33 5.18 -15.72
C ALA A 39 -5.67 5.53 -15.07
N ILE A 40 -6.23 6.70 -15.35
CA ILE A 40 -7.56 7.12 -14.88
C ILE A 40 -8.63 6.14 -15.37
N GLU A 41 -8.64 5.78 -16.66
CA GLU A 41 -9.60 4.81 -17.19
C GLU A 41 -9.43 3.42 -16.56
N LYS A 42 -8.20 2.97 -16.36
CA LYS A 42 -7.91 1.72 -15.65
C LYS A 42 -8.45 1.72 -14.21
N VAL A 43 -8.33 2.84 -13.50
CA VAL A 43 -8.85 2.98 -12.12
C VAL A 43 -10.38 3.11 -12.12
N ARG A 44 -10.97 3.79 -13.11
CA ARG A 44 -12.43 3.87 -13.28
C ARG A 44 -13.08 2.49 -13.38
N ALA A 45 -12.45 1.57 -14.10
CA ALA A 45 -12.90 0.18 -14.21
C ALA A 45 -12.77 -0.63 -12.89
N GLN A 46 -12.12 -0.07 -11.87
CA GLN A 46 -11.85 -0.72 -10.59
C GLN A 46 -12.62 -0.06 -9.43
N LEU A 47 -13.43 0.97 -9.69
CA LEU A 47 -14.17 1.66 -8.65
C LEU A 47 -15.20 0.74 -7.99
N GLY A 48 -15.48 0.99 -6.71
CA GLY A 48 -16.39 0.18 -5.91
C GLY A 48 -15.78 -1.12 -5.40
N ARG A 49 -14.48 -1.37 -5.66
CA ARG A 49 -13.76 -2.50 -5.08
C ARG A 49 -13.77 -2.46 -3.55
N GLU A 50 -13.76 -3.65 -2.98
CA GLU A 50 -13.72 -3.86 -1.54
C GLU A 50 -12.30 -4.19 -1.08
N TYR A 51 -11.85 -3.53 -0.02
CA TYR A 51 -10.52 -3.64 0.54
C TYR A 51 -10.59 -4.12 1.99
N ASP A 52 -10.05 -5.32 2.22
CA ASP A 52 -9.98 -5.95 3.53
C ASP A 52 -9.01 -5.24 4.48
N LEU A 53 -9.22 -5.38 5.78
CA LEU A 53 -8.18 -5.07 6.76
C LEU A 53 -7.01 -6.04 6.55
N ILE A 54 -5.79 -5.61 6.85
CA ILE A 54 -4.61 -6.48 6.89
C ILE A 54 -4.08 -6.49 8.32
N VAL A 55 -4.24 -7.60 9.02
CA VAL A 55 -3.80 -7.77 10.41
C VAL A 55 -2.85 -8.97 10.49
N GLY A 56 -1.59 -8.73 10.89
CA GLY A 56 -0.56 -9.78 10.93
C GLY A 56 -0.35 -10.48 9.58
N GLY A 57 -0.45 -9.73 8.48
CA GLY A 57 -0.34 -10.26 7.11
C GLY A 57 -1.58 -10.99 6.57
N LYS A 58 -2.66 -11.10 7.36
CA LYS A 58 -3.91 -11.78 6.95
C LYS A 58 -4.99 -10.78 6.59
N ARG A 59 -5.79 -11.11 5.57
CA ARG A 59 -6.99 -10.34 5.18
C ARG A 59 -8.14 -10.64 6.14
N VAL A 60 -8.73 -9.59 6.69
CA VAL A 60 -9.85 -9.67 7.64
C VAL A 60 -11.02 -8.84 7.12
N LYS A 61 -12.19 -9.48 7.04
CA LYS A 61 -13.46 -8.83 6.70
C LYS A 61 -14.21 -8.43 7.96
N THR A 62 -14.97 -7.34 7.87
CA THR A 62 -15.78 -6.82 8.97
C THR A 62 -17.24 -6.72 8.55
N THR A 63 -18.13 -6.53 9.51
CA THR A 63 -19.55 -6.31 9.25
C THR A 63 -19.78 -4.90 8.69
N ASP A 64 -19.19 -3.89 9.34
CA ASP A 64 -19.27 -2.50 8.92
C ASP A 64 -18.24 -2.17 7.83
N LYS A 65 -18.58 -1.19 6.97
CA LYS A 65 -17.70 -0.69 5.91
C LYS A 65 -17.69 0.83 5.86
N ILE A 66 -16.57 1.39 5.44
CA ILE A 66 -16.39 2.81 5.12
C ILE A 66 -16.52 2.98 3.60
N ARG A 67 -17.42 3.86 3.17
CA ARG A 67 -17.58 4.25 1.77
C ARG A 67 -16.67 5.43 1.45
N SER A 68 -15.67 5.23 0.60
CA SER A 68 -14.88 6.31 0.03
C SER A 68 -15.59 6.84 -1.20
N LEU A 69 -15.96 8.12 -1.20
CA LEU A 69 -16.76 8.75 -2.24
C LEU A 69 -15.89 9.66 -3.12
N ASN A 70 -16.23 9.78 -4.39
CA ASN A 70 -15.61 10.77 -5.26
C ASN A 70 -16.14 12.17 -4.90
N PRO A 71 -15.32 13.11 -4.41
CA PRO A 71 -15.79 14.45 -4.05
C PRO A 71 -16.33 15.25 -5.25
N ALA A 72 -15.84 14.98 -6.46
CA ALA A 72 -16.35 15.61 -7.68
C ALA A 72 -17.68 15.02 -8.17
N LYS A 73 -18.06 13.82 -7.67
CA LYS A 73 -19.34 13.16 -7.95
C LYS A 73 -19.75 12.30 -6.75
N PRO A 74 -20.36 12.88 -5.70
CA PRO A 74 -20.58 12.18 -4.42
C PRO A 74 -21.44 10.91 -4.50
N SER A 75 -22.24 10.74 -5.56
CA SER A 75 -22.98 9.51 -5.83
C SER A 75 -22.09 8.33 -6.30
N GLN A 76 -20.84 8.59 -6.70
CA GLN A 76 -19.90 7.59 -7.16
C GLN A 76 -19.02 7.10 -6.00
N VAL A 77 -19.09 5.79 -5.71
CA VAL A 77 -18.21 5.13 -4.74
C VAL A 77 -16.88 4.81 -5.41
N VAL A 78 -15.78 5.28 -4.82
CA VAL A 78 -14.41 4.98 -5.26
C VAL A 78 -13.97 3.62 -4.73
N GLY A 79 -14.21 3.36 -3.45
CA GLY A 79 -13.85 2.10 -2.79
C GLY A 79 -14.66 1.87 -1.52
N LEU A 80 -14.76 0.59 -1.15
CA LEU A 80 -15.35 0.13 0.10
C LEU A 80 -14.23 -0.43 0.97
N HIS A 81 -14.04 0.12 2.16
CA HIS A 81 -13.00 -0.33 3.09
C HIS A 81 -13.64 -0.99 4.30
N GLN A 82 -13.14 -2.14 4.73
CA GLN A 82 -13.59 -2.76 5.98
C GLN A 82 -13.32 -1.81 7.15
N LYS A 83 -14.29 -1.66 8.06
CA LYS A 83 -14.18 -0.77 9.22
C LYS A 83 -13.76 -1.58 10.45
N ALA A 84 -12.58 -1.29 10.96
CA ALA A 84 -12.12 -1.90 12.21
C ALA A 84 -12.97 -1.42 13.41
N GLY A 85 -13.60 -2.37 14.10
CA GLY A 85 -14.19 -2.20 15.44
C GLY A 85 -13.22 -2.52 16.59
N LYS A 86 -13.70 -2.38 17.83
CA LYS A 86 -12.91 -2.61 19.06
C LYS A 86 -12.31 -4.03 19.12
N GLU A 87 -13.07 -5.01 18.65
CA GLU A 87 -12.71 -6.43 18.57
C GLU A 87 -11.48 -6.71 17.68
N HIS A 88 -11.10 -5.77 16.81
CA HIS A 88 -9.92 -5.90 15.95
C HIS A 88 -8.64 -5.33 16.58
N VAL A 89 -8.77 -4.51 17.62
CA VAL A 89 -7.65 -3.79 18.24
C VAL A 89 -6.67 -4.76 18.89
N GLU A 90 -7.15 -5.63 19.77
CA GLU A 90 -6.30 -6.58 20.48
C GLU A 90 -5.59 -7.57 19.54
N PRO A 91 -6.27 -8.21 18.55
CA PRO A 91 -5.60 -9.01 17.53
C PRO A 91 -4.50 -8.25 16.76
N ALA A 92 -4.74 -6.99 16.41
CA ALA A 92 -3.77 -6.15 15.72
C ALA A 92 -2.55 -5.82 16.59
N MET A 93 -2.77 -5.44 17.84
CA MET A 93 -1.70 -5.18 18.81
C MET A 93 -0.86 -6.42 19.06
N ASN A 94 -1.49 -7.56 19.29
CA ASN A 94 -0.80 -8.83 19.51
C ASN A 94 0.02 -9.25 18.28
N ALA A 95 -0.49 -9.02 17.07
CA ALA A 95 0.27 -9.27 15.85
C ALA A 95 1.48 -8.34 15.71
N ALA A 96 1.31 -7.05 16.03
CA ALA A 96 2.40 -6.07 16.00
C ALA A 96 3.49 -6.39 17.03
N LEU A 97 3.13 -6.74 18.27
CA LEU A 97 4.07 -7.11 19.33
C LEU A 97 4.89 -8.35 18.95
N ARG A 98 4.25 -9.39 18.43
CA ARG A 98 4.96 -10.59 17.94
C ARG A 98 5.93 -10.26 16.80
N ALA A 99 5.52 -9.41 15.85
CA ALA A 99 6.42 -8.97 14.79
C ALA A 99 7.61 -8.17 15.34
N PHE A 100 7.37 -7.33 16.34
CA PHE A 100 8.40 -6.48 16.96
C PHE A 100 9.53 -7.29 17.63
N GLU A 101 9.25 -8.47 18.19
CA GLU A 101 10.26 -9.35 18.79
C GLU A 101 11.42 -9.67 17.82
N THR A 102 11.12 -9.80 16.54
CA THR A 102 12.14 -10.07 15.50
C THR A 102 12.53 -8.80 14.75
N TRP A 103 11.56 -7.96 14.39
CA TRP A 103 11.79 -6.74 13.61
C TRP A 103 12.69 -5.72 14.31
N SER A 104 12.61 -5.61 15.64
CA SER A 104 13.47 -4.71 16.43
C SER A 104 14.94 -5.11 16.39
N ARG A 105 15.24 -6.37 16.04
CA ARG A 105 16.60 -6.93 15.92
C ARG A 105 17.08 -7.01 14.47
N THR A 106 16.23 -6.71 13.49
CA THR A 106 16.60 -6.62 12.07
C THR A 106 17.69 -5.56 11.89
N SER A 107 18.62 -5.76 10.95
CA SER A 107 19.69 -4.78 10.74
C SER A 107 19.14 -3.49 10.13
N VAL A 108 19.87 -2.37 10.28
CA VAL A 108 19.46 -1.09 9.66
C VAL A 108 19.42 -1.24 8.13
N GLU A 109 20.38 -1.95 7.57
CA GLU A 109 20.55 -2.18 6.14
C GLU A 109 19.38 -2.98 5.57
N GLU A 110 18.94 -4.04 6.27
CA GLU A 110 17.76 -4.82 5.88
C GLU A 110 16.48 -3.97 5.91
N ARG A 111 16.29 -3.16 6.96
CA ARG A 111 15.13 -2.24 7.05
C ARG A 111 15.16 -1.16 5.97
N ALA A 112 16.32 -0.58 5.71
CA ALA A 112 16.51 0.43 4.67
C ALA A 112 16.25 -0.17 3.28
N SER A 113 16.77 -1.37 3.01
CA SER A 113 16.53 -2.07 1.75
C SER A 113 15.05 -2.34 1.50
N LEU A 114 14.29 -2.70 2.54
CA LEU A 114 12.83 -2.83 2.41
C LEU A 114 12.17 -1.51 2.00
N LEU A 115 12.52 -0.40 2.65
CA LEU A 115 11.96 0.92 2.33
C LEU A 115 12.32 1.36 0.92
N PHE A 116 13.55 1.10 0.48
CA PHE A 116 14.00 1.37 -0.88
C PHE A 116 13.22 0.58 -1.93
N ARG A 117 13.04 -0.74 -1.69
CA ARG A 117 12.20 -1.57 -2.56
C ARG A 117 10.75 -1.08 -2.61
N VAL A 118 10.21 -0.58 -1.49
CA VAL A 118 8.88 0.06 -1.48
C VAL A 118 8.87 1.32 -2.34
N GLY A 119 9.92 2.15 -2.26
CA GLY A 119 10.10 3.30 -3.14
C GLY A 119 10.09 2.94 -4.62
N ASP A 120 10.82 1.90 -5.01
CA ASP A 120 10.85 1.41 -6.40
C ASP A 120 9.51 0.86 -6.90
N LEU A 121 8.68 0.31 -6.01
CA LEU A 121 7.34 -0.15 -6.36
C LEU A 121 6.33 1.01 -6.52
N LEU A 122 6.61 2.17 -5.92
CA LEU A 122 5.74 3.35 -5.97
C LEU A 122 6.00 4.25 -7.19
N ARG A 123 7.22 4.20 -7.75
CA ARG A 123 7.63 4.94 -8.97
C ARG A 123 7.07 4.30 -10.24
#